data_AF-A0A1Q7J1K6-F1
#
_entry.id   AF-A0A1Q7J1K6-F1
#
_cell.length_a   1.000
_cell.length_b   1.000
_cell.length_c   1.000
_cell.angle_alpha   90.00
_cell.angle_beta   90.00
_cell.angle_gamma   90.00
#
_symmetry.space_group_name_H-M   'P 1'
#
loop_
_entity.id
_entity.type
_entity.pdbx_description
1 polymer ?
#
loop_
_entity_poly.entity_id
_entity_poly.type
_entity_poly.pdbx_seq_one_letter_code
_entity_poly.pdbx_strand_id
1 'polypeptide(L)'
;MRVPILYLRTTLGAAHDWIFDPNWDIERRCGERRIAEDSLSTTMSYAIAQKLPVLFTLNGGVWADAGCDVPDWDVNDHLEQDIANCQWNEKNEVMPDDFLKHLPGSTDAPELARSLTFNAYATQNRHYKRRNLQAAGRMVMAFAREHPELFIGIALDADTYLNPFFDEKQWYDYNPGTLKQFREWLSGSGAYAGKPPPGVPDLSRYRRRQPLSLAQVRKLAGRPWRTWDEVDPPRSFPREGKPFWEDAWTHEWEVFRRQLVHLHYDDLSQWLVEAGVPKSRIYSSQGFIAPAATAFPFALRIESPSKNYDTGGMSVEGAIPRNGHLGAIVYGQSAVNNIRVEGDANLFATFHRMDPGWAVGEFNTADFRTPKELPSYATGYRALREMFNYGARFASPMAWNGSDGINAGQPGYVSFTAWRNTPLEDAMRDFAVAHAYVPVGSHLWTFGSSRYADPDGWSALAGATLTSGAGYIDVTPRTGEVVLVSPAPLALARGETDLLILGLGTATVETVAVEARTPAGAWIPLAPRRASSELTTTAAGLSVPLAWPAALAVAEQVRVSLRFRDLANPVRIRHIALLPPATVQSSR
;
A
#
# COMPACT_ATOMS: atom_id res chain seq x y z
N MET A 1 1.80 10.89 -13.44
CA MET A 1 1.29 11.99 -12.59
C MET A 1 0.29 11.43 -11.60
N ARG A 2 0.28 11.90 -10.35
CA ARG A 2 -0.76 11.60 -9.36
C ARG A 2 -1.31 12.94 -8.87
N VAL A 3 -2.63 13.08 -8.83
CA VAL A 3 -3.29 14.31 -8.39
C VAL A 3 -4.44 13.95 -7.45
N PRO A 4 -4.54 14.55 -6.25
CA PRO A 4 -5.70 14.43 -5.39
C PRO A 4 -6.88 15.22 -5.95
N ILE A 5 -8.02 14.57 -6.07
CA ILE A 5 -9.31 15.14 -6.43
C ILE A 5 -10.22 15.02 -5.21
N LEU A 6 -10.45 16.15 -4.56
CA LEU A 6 -11.12 16.24 -3.27
C LEU A 6 -12.63 16.32 -3.48
N TYR A 7 -13.27 15.18 -3.76
CA TYR A 7 -14.66 15.15 -4.27
C TYR A 7 -15.73 15.50 -3.24
N LEU A 8 -15.37 15.59 -1.95
CA LEU A 8 -16.23 16.13 -0.89
C LEU A 8 -16.05 17.65 -0.71
N ARG A 9 -14.85 18.18 -1.01
CA ARG A 9 -14.51 19.60 -0.90
C ARG A 9 -14.90 20.43 -2.11
N THR A 10 -14.68 19.88 -3.30
CA THR A 10 -14.87 20.58 -4.57
C THR A 10 -16.30 20.40 -5.08
N THR A 11 -17.24 21.15 -4.50
CA THR A 11 -18.68 21.02 -4.81
C THR A 11 -19.31 22.33 -5.30
N LEU A 12 -20.51 22.22 -5.88
CA LEU A 12 -21.34 23.38 -6.25
C LEU A 12 -21.92 24.12 -5.02
N GLY A 13 -21.68 23.62 -3.81
CA GLY A 13 -22.07 24.22 -2.54
C GLY A 13 -23.50 23.92 -2.09
N ALA A 14 -23.87 24.45 -0.93
CA ALA A 14 -25.13 24.16 -0.22
C ALA A 14 -26.39 24.42 -1.06
N ALA A 15 -26.41 25.50 -1.85
CA ALA A 15 -27.54 25.83 -2.74
C ALA A 15 -27.80 24.78 -3.84
N HIS A 16 -26.81 23.92 -4.10
CA HIS A 16 -26.84 22.85 -5.09
C HIS A 16 -26.63 21.47 -4.43
N ASP A 17 -26.98 21.35 -3.15
CA ASP A 17 -26.89 20.09 -2.40
C ASP A 17 -25.48 19.48 -2.45
N TRP A 18 -24.44 20.32 -2.47
CA TRP A 18 -23.03 19.92 -2.51
C TRP A 18 -22.66 18.89 -3.60
N ILE A 19 -23.32 18.97 -4.76
CA ILE A 19 -22.98 18.13 -5.91
C ILE A 19 -21.53 18.39 -6.32
N PHE A 20 -20.75 17.32 -6.54
CA PHE A 20 -19.36 17.42 -7.00
C PHE A 20 -19.20 18.30 -8.25
N ASP A 21 -18.27 19.26 -8.20
CA ASP A 21 -17.96 20.19 -9.29
C ASP A 21 -16.62 19.82 -9.95
N PRO A 22 -16.63 19.18 -11.14
CA PRO A 22 -15.39 18.85 -11.85
C PRO A 22 -14.64 20.08 -12.38
N ASN A 23 -15.32 21.22 -12.50
CA ASN A 23 -14.77 22.48 -13.02
C ASN A 23 -14.47 23.47 -11.89
N TRP A 24 -14.24 22.97 -10.67
CA TRP A 24 -13.98 23.77 -9.49
C TRP A 24 -13.05 24.96 -9.75
N ASP A 25 -13.47 26.12 -9.29
CA ASP A 25 -12.70 27.36 -9.35
C ASP A 25 -11.63 27.37 -8.24
N ILE A 26 -10.38 27.13 -8.65
CA ILE A 26 -9.22 27.08 -7.75
C ILE A 26 -8.87 28.45 -7.14
N GLU A 27 -9.49 29.54 -7.58
CA GLU A 27 -9.33 30.85 -6.94
C GLU A 27 -10.28 31.08 -5.77
N ARG A 28 -11.16 30.12 -5.48
CA ARG A 28 -11.96 30.12 -4.25
C ARG A 28 -11.07 30.01 -3.02
N ARG A 29 -11.28 30.94 -2.08
CA ARG A 29 -10.43 31.11 -0.91
C ARG A 29 -11.21 31.18 0.39
N CYS A 30 -10.49 30.86 1.44
CA CYS A 30 -10.86 31.02 2.83
C CYS A 30 -9.75 31.83 3.51
N GLY A 31 -10.04 33.10 3.79
CA GLY A 31 -9.00 34.09 4.05
C GLY A 31 -8.02 34.15 2.87
N GLU A 32 -6.73 33.94 3.14
CA GLU A 32 -5.68 33.96 2.11
C GLU A 32 -5.48 32.60 1.42
N ARG A 33 -5.98 31.51 2.01
CA ARG A 33 -5.76 30.13 1.55
C ARG A 33 -6.73 29.73 0.46
N ARG A 34 -6.26 28.99 -0.54
CA ARG A 34 -7.14 28.31 -1.50
C ARG A 34 -7.84 27.15 -0.80
N ILE A 35 -9.11 26.94 -1.12
CA ILE A 35 -9.89 25.82 -0.57
C ILE A 35 -9.41 24.49 -1.20
N ALA A 36 -9.20 24.48 -2.52
CA ALA A 36 -8.57 23.37 -3.24
C ALA A 36 -7.65 23.91 -4.34
N GLU A 37 -6.60 23.16 -4.67
CA GLU A 37 -5.56 23.59 -5.61
C GLU A 37 -5.76 23.08 -7.04
N ASP A 38 -6.64 22.09 -7.23
CA ASP A 38 -6.87 21.40 -8.48
C ASP A 38 -8.37 21.18 -8.75
N SER A 39 -8.71 20.96 -10.02
CA SER A 39 -10.03 20.51 -10.46
C SER A 39 -9.92 19.38 -11.46
N LEU A 40 -10.89 18.45 -11.46
CA LEU A 40 -10.84 17.24 -12.27
C LEU A 40 -10.69 17.54 -13.76
N SER A 41 -11.47 18.48 -14.28
CA SER A 41 -11.45 18.88 -15.69
C SER A 41 -10.11 19.47 -16.10
N THR A 42 -9.50 20.29 -15.23
CA THR A 42 -8.19 20.90 -15.49
C THR A 42 -7.10 19.84 -15.50
N THR A 43 -7.11 18.93 -14.53
CA THR A 43 -6.17 17.81 -14.47
C THR A 43 -6.26 16.94 -15.73
N MET A 44 -7.46 16.59 -16.18
CA MET A 44 -7.66 15.79 -17.40
C MET A 44 -7.15 16.54 -18.65
N SER A 45 -7.50 17.81 -18.78
CA SER A 45 -7.07 18.64 -19.92
C SER A 45 -5.55 18.76 -19.98
N TYR A 46 -4.91 18.96 -18.83
CA TYR A 46 -3.45 19.00 -18.71
C TYR A 46 -2.82 17.65 -19.08
N ALA A 47 -3.38 16.55 -18.59
CA ALA A 47 -2.90 15.21 -18.90
C ALA A 47 -2.93 14.91 -20.40
N ILE A 48 -4.00 15.30 -21.09
CA ILE A 48 -4.14 15.15 -22.55
C ILE A 48 -3.10 16.00 -23.27
N ALA A 49 -3.01 17.29 -22.92
CA ALA A 49 -2.11 18.23 -23.56
C ALA A 49 -0.64 17.80 -23.43
N GLN A 50 -0.26 17.25 -22.28
CA GLN A 50 1.12 16.85 -21.97
C GLN A 50 1.39 15.34 -22.21
N LYS A 51 0.38 14.57 -22.62
CA LYS A 51 0.44 13.10 -22.77
C LYS A 51 0.99 12.40 -21.52
N LEU A 52 0.51 12.82 -20.35
CA LEU A 52 0.97 12.31 -19.07
C LEU A 52 -0.03 11.29 -18.51
N PRO A 53 0.39 10.03 -18.28
CA PRO A 53 -0.44 9.06 -17.58
C PRO A 53 -0.76 9.52 -16.15
N VAL A 54 -2.01 9.33 -15.73
CA VAL A 54 -2.57 9.83 -14.48
C VAL A 54 -3.10 8.71 -13.61
N LEU A 55 -2.70 8.73 -12.34
CA LEU A 55 -3.38 8.07 -11.25
C LEU A 55 -4.26 9.11 -10.54
N PHE A 56 -5.59 8.97 -10.65
CA PHE A 56 -6.52 9.86 -9.97
C PHE A 56 -6.66 9.42 -8.52
N THR A 57 -6.31 10.28 -7.56
CA THR A 57 -6.61 9.99 -6.14
C THR A 57 -7.96 10.62 -5.83
N LEU A 58 -9.03 9.84 -5.80
CA LEU A 58 -10.34 10.34 -5.40
C LEU A 58 -10.41 10.28 -3.88
N ASN A 59 -10.26 11.43 -3.24
CA ASN A 59 -10.12 11.53 -1.80
C ASN A 59 -11.35 12.20 -1.16
N GLY A 60 -11.97 11.50 -0.22
CA GLY A 60 -12.98 12.02 0.69
C GLY A 60 -12.70 11.60 2.13
N GLY A 61 -11.45 11.24 2.45
CA GLY A 61 -10.99 10.90 3.79
C GLY A 61 -10.53 12.13 4.56
N VAL A 62 -9.79 11.92 5.66
CA VAL A 62 -9.33 13.00 6.55
C VAL A 62 -8.47 14.07 5.84
N TRP A 63 -7.73 13.68 4.81
CA TRP A 63 -6.94 14.61 3.99
C TRP A 63 -7.77 15.39 2.95
N ALA A 64 -9.05 15.08 2.80
CA ALA A 64 -9.97 15.80 1.94
C ALA A 64 -10.65 16.98 2.65
N ASP A 65 -10.39 17.15 3.94
CA ASP A 65 -10.96 18.19 4.79
C ASP A 65 -10.29 19.56 4.61
N ALA A 66 -11.08 20.62 4.43
CA ALA A 66 -10.57 21.94 4.11
C ALA A 66 -9.58 22.43 5.20
N GLY A 67 -8.60 23.24 4.80
CA GLY A 67 -7.68 23.85 5.76
C GLY A 67 -8.30 24.97 6.62
N CYS A 68 -9.64 25.03 6.64
CA CYS A 68 -10.52 25.92 7.39
C CYS A 68 -12.01 25.58 7.14
N ASP A 69 -12.86 25.91 8.10
CA ASP A 69 -14.34 25.78 8.06
C ASP A 69 -15.03 26.61 6.94
N VAL A 70 -15.44 25.93 5.86
CA VAL A 70 -16.14 26.44 4.67
C VAL A 70 -17.33 25.56 4.22
N PRO A 71 -18.34 25.33 5.11
CA PRO A 71 -19.46 24.40 4.88
C PRO A 71 -20.38 24.81 3.72
N ASP A 72 -20.29 26.05 3.26
CA ASP A 72 -20.99 26.52 2.05
C ASP A 72 -20.53 25.78 0.79
N TRP A 73 -19.32 25.22 0.79
CA TRP A 73 -18.70 24.54 -0.36
C TRP A 73 -18.19 23.14 -0.03
N ASP A 74 -17.55 22.95 1.13
CA ASP A 74 -17.07 21.63 1.57
C ASP A 74 -18.19 20.88 2.28
N VAL A 75 -18.59 19.73 1.73
CA VAL A 75 -19.60 18.90 2.41
C VAL A 75 -19.03 18.15 3.60
N ASN A 76 -17.70 18.01 3.70
CA ASN A 76 -17.07 17.45 4.89
C ASN A 76 -17.37 18.34 6.11
N ASP A 77 -17.02 19.62 6.04
CA ASP A 77 -17.28 20.62 7.09
C ASP A 77 -18.77 20.68 7.45
N HIS A 78 -19.65 20.67 6.43
CA HIS A 78 -21.09 20.64 6.67
C HIS A 78 -21.52 19.40 7.47
N LEU A 79 -21.05 18.21 7.09
CA LEU A 79 -21.37 16.97 7.79
C LEU A 79 -20.83 16.99 9.22
N GLU A 80 -19.67 17.58 9.42
CA GLU A 80 -19.00 17.67 10.71
C GLU A 80 -19.69 18.60 11.71
N GLN A 81 -20.57 19.51 11.26
CA GLN A 81 -21.41 20.31 12.16
C GLN A 81 -22.36 19.44 13.03
N ASP A 82 -22.76 18.27 12.54
CA ASP A 82 -23.50 17.29 13.32
C ASP A 82 -22.54 16.26 13.94
N ILE A 83 -22.38 16.31 15.26
CA ILE A 83 -21.52 15.38 16.00
C ILE A 83 -21.89 13.91 15.78
N ALA A 84 -23.14 13.60 15.38
CA ALA A 84 -23.55 12.24 15.06
C ALA A 84 -22.84 11.68 13.81
N ASN A 85 -22.30 12.55 12.95
CA ASN A 85 -21.52 12.19 11.77
C ASN A 85 -20.02 12.08 12.06
N CYS A 86 -19.54 12.48 13.23
CA CYS A 86 -18.12 12.47 13.59
C CYS A 86 -17.71 11.23 14.39
N GLN A 87 -16.41 10.94 14.43
CA GLN A 87 -15.82 9.94 15.32
C GLN A 87 -15.77 10.47 16.77
N TRP A 88 -16.05 9.61 17.74
CA TRP A 88 -16.03 9.96 19.17
C TRP A 88 -14.89 9.21 19.86
N ASN A 89 -14.23 9.85 20.81
CA ASN A 89 -13.19 9.21 21.61
C ASN A 89 -13.78 8.27 22.68
N GLU A 90 -12.93 7.54 23.39
CA GLU A 90 -13.33 6.59 24.44
C GLU A 90 -14.08 7.25 25.61
N LYS A 91 -14.05 8.58 25.73
CA LYS A 91 -14.78 9.37 26.73
C LYS A 91 -16.14 9.88 26.24
N ASN A 92 -16.54 9.51 25.02
CA ASN A 92 -17.73 10.00 24.31
C ASN A 92 -17.65 11.49 23.95
N GLU A 93 -16.45 11.98 23.63
CA GLU A 93 -16.24 13.37 23.21
C GLU A 93 -15.88 13.41 21.73
N VAL A 94 -16.35 14.44 21.04
CA VAL A 94 -15.90 14.78 19.68
C VAL A 94 -14.96 15.96 19.79
N MET A 95 -13.76 15.82 19.23
CA MET A 95 -12.78 16.89 19.28
C MET A 95 -13.10 18.00 18.27
N PRO A 96 -12.77 19.28 18.58
CA PRO A 96 -12.78 20.35 17.59
C PRO A 96 -11.72 20.13 16.52
N ASP A 97 -11.96 20.63 15.31
CA ASP A 97 -11.05 20.60 14.15
C ASP A 97 -9.62 21.02 14.46
N ASP A 98 -9.50 22.19 15.09
CA ASP A 98 -8.24 22.88 15.24
C ASP A 98 -7.40 22.33 16.41
N PHE A 99 -7.87 21.28 17.09
CA PHE A 99 -7.22 20.73 18.28
C PHE A 99 -5.80 20.22 17.99
N LEU A 100 -5.57 19.67 16.79
CA LEU A 100 -4.27 19.15 16.35
C LEU A 100 -3.50 20.10 15.42
N LYS A 101 -3.86 21.39 15.36
CA LYS A 101 -3.15 22.40 14.54
C LYS A 101 -1.65 22.56 14.81
N HIS A 102 -1.17 21.98 15.91
CA HIS A 102 0.23 21.98 16.32
C HIS A 102 1.05 20.84 15.71
N LEU A 103 0.42 19.85 15.06
CA LEU A 103 1.12 18.75 14.39
C LEU A 103 1.75 19.22 13.08
N PRO A 104 2.93 18.67 12.71
CA PRO A 104 3.58 18.99 11.45
C PRO A 104 2.77 18.47 10.24
N GLY A 105 2.51 19.34 9.26
CA GLY A 105 1.76 19.03 8.04
C GLY A 105 2.15 19.93 6.85
N SER A 106 1.64 19.63 5.65
CA SER A 106 1.82 20.40 4.40
C SER A 106 1.48 21.87 4.51
N THR A 107 0.41 22.11 5.25
CA THR A 107 -0.20 23.38 5.60
C THR A 107 -0.31 23.39 7.12
N ASP A 108 -0.60 24.53 7.75
CA ASP A 108 -1.13 24.48 9.13
C ASP A 108 -2.28 23.48 9.10
N ALA A 109 -2.15 22.41 9.89
CA ALA A 109 -2.62 21.08 9.55
C ALA A 109 -4.08 21.02 9.03
N PRO A 110 -4.42 20.08 8.12
CA PRO A 110 -5.82 19.71 7.92
C PRO A 110 -6.44 19.42 9.28
N GLU A 111 -7.76 19.53 9.36
CA GLU A 111 -8.53 19.47 10.61
C GLU A 111 -8.62 18.04 11.19
N LEU A 112 -7.47 17.33 11.21
CA LEU A 112 -7.21 15.93 11.55
C LEU A 112 -7.81 15.46 12.88
N ALA A 113 -8.18 16.36 13.77
CA ALA A 113 -8.76 16.04 15.06
C ALA A 113 -10.23 15.63 14.94
N ARG A 114 -10.97 16.27 14.05
CA ARG A 114 -12.35 15.93 13.72
C ARG A 114 -12.33 15.07 12.47
N SER A 115 -13.16 14.04 12.45
CA SER A 115 -13.21 13.13 11.32
C SER A 115 -14.57 12.49 11.25
N LEU A 116 -15.07 12.31 10.04
CA LEU A 116 -16.31 11.56 9.82
C LEU A 116 -16.19 10.10 10.29
N THR A 117 -17.26 9.59 10.91
CA THR A 117 -17.37 8.18 11.29
C THR A 117 -17.63 7.27 10.08
N PHE A 118 -17.06 6.07 10.13
CA PHE A 118 -17.21 5.04 9.08
C PHE A 118 -18.36 4.08 9.33
N ASN A 119 -19.10 4.22 10.44
CA ASN A 119 -20.14 3.26 10.77
C ASN A 119 -21.27 3.24 9.74
N ALA A 120 -21.88 2.07 9.58
CA ALA A 120 -22.91 1.82 8.58
C ALA A 120 -24.20 2.63 8.80
N TYR A 121 -24.37 3.21 10.00
CA TYR A 121 -25.54 4.02 10.38
C TYR A 121 -25.37 5.51 10.11
N ALA A 122 -24.16 5.97 9.74
CA ALA A 122 -23.93 7.36 9.30
C ALA A 122 -24.43 7.57 7.87
N THR A 123 -25.75 7.56 7.70
CA THR A 123 -26.40 7.55 6.37
C THR A 123 -26.09 8.79 5.55
N GLN A 124 -25.90 9.96 6.17
CA GLN A 124 -25.55 11.20 5.47
C GLN A 124 -24.12 11.13 4.92
N ASN A 125 -23.14 10.75 5.75
CA ASN A 125 -21.74 10.54 5.33
C ASN A 125 -21.69 9.61 4.11
N ARG A 126 -22.38 8.47 4.20
CA ARG A 126 -22.44 7.48 3.11
C ARG A 126 -23.13 8.03 1.87
N HIS A 127 -24.21 8.79 2.02
CA HIS A 127 -24.96 9.37 0.91
C HIS A 127 -24.08 10.30 0.06
N TYR A 128 -23.50 11.33 0.68
CA TYR A 128 -22.68 12.31 -0.03
C TYR A 128 -21.42 11.67 -0.61
N LYS A 129 -20.75 10.80 0.16
CA LYS A 129 -19.55 10.11 -0.28
C LYS A 129 -19.82 9.21 -1.48
N ARG A 130 -20.86 8.38 -1.44
CA ARG A 130 -21.25 7.55 -2.58
C ARG A 130 -21.60 8.39 -3.80
N ARG A 131 -22.47 9.38 -3.64
CA ARG A 131 -22.97 10.21 -4.75
C ARG A 131 -21.83 10.92 -5.46
N ASN A 132 -20.98 11.63 -4.72
CA ASN A 132 -19.91 12.44 -5.30
C ASN A 132 -18.77 11.57 -5.84
N LEU A 133 -18.41 10.47 -5.16
CA LEU A 133 -17.42 9.51 -5.66
C LEU A 133 -17.88 8.88 -6.99
N GLN A 134 -19.15 8.49 -7.09
CA GLN A 134 -19.69 7.93 -8.33
C GLN A 134 -19.72 8.96 -9.46
N ALA A 135 -20.03 10.23 -9.16
CA ALA A 135 -19.98 11.30 -10.15
C ALA A 135 -18.56 11.48 -10.72
N ALA A 136 -17.56 11.60 -9.84
CA ALA A 136 -16.16 11.69 -10.23
C ALA A 136 -15.69 10.43 -11.00
N GLY A 137 -16.05 9.24 -10.51
CA GLY A 137 -15.70 7.96 -11.14
C GLY A 137 -16.23 7.82 -12.57
N ARG A 138 -17.48 8.24 -12.84
CA ARG A 138 -18.04 8.22 -14.20
C ARG A 138 -17.29 9.13 -15.17
N MET A 139 -16.86 10.31 -14.70
CA MET A 139 -16.08 11.25 -15.51
C MET A 139 -14.68 10.71 -15.78
N VAL A 140 -14.00 10.15 -14.77
CA VAL A 140 -12.71 9.45 -14.95
C VAL A 140 -12.85 8.31 -15.94
N MET A 141 -13.94 7.55 -15.92
CA MET A 141 -14.15 6.48 -16.90
C MET A 141 -14.49 6.97 -18.30
N ALA A 142 -15.08 8.17 -18.46
CA ALA A 142 -15.20 8.79 -19.78
C ALA A 142 -13.82 9.13 -20.34
N PHE A 143 -12.98 9.81 -19.55
CA PHE A 143 -11.59 10.08 -19.87
C PHE A 143 -10.82 8.79 -20.22
N ALA A 144 -10.94 7.73 -19.42
CA ALA A 144 -10.22 6.48 -19.63
C ALA A 144 -10.66 5.73 -20.90
N ARG A 145 -11.91 5.91 -21.36
CA ARG A 145 -12.37 5.32 -22.64
C ARG A 145 -11.82 6.08 -23.84
N GLU A 146 -11.69 7.39 -23.73
CA GLU A 146 -11.16 8.25 -24.80
C GLU A 146 -9.62 8.23 -24.86
N HIS A 147 -8.97 8.07 -23.71
CA HIS A 147 -7.52 8.12 -23.53
C HIS A 147 -7.00 6.96 -22.65
N PRO A 148 -7.18 5.69 -23.05
CA PRO A 148 -6.81 4.52 -22.24
C PRO A 148 -5.31 4.47 -21.89
N GLU A 149 -4.44 5.02 -22.73
CA GLU A 149 -3.00 5.12 -22.51
C GLU A 149 -2.61 6.11 -21.41
N LEU A 150 -3.50 7.06 -21.10
CA LEU A 150 -3.27 8.06 -20.06
C LEU A 150 -3.88 7.67 -18.71
N PHE A 151 -4.60 6.55 -18.62
CA PHE A 151 -5.24 6.12 -17.38
C PHE A 151 -4.48 5.00 -16.67
N ILE A 152 -3.91 5.32 -15.51
CA ILE A 152 -3.25 4.33 -14.64
C ILE A 152 -4.30 3.62 -13.79
N GLY A 153 -5.17 4.38 -13.11
CA GLY A 153 -6.18 3.87 -12.19
C GLY A 153 -6.75 4.96 -11.28
N ILE A 154 -7.50 4.51 -10.27
CA ILE A 154 -8.03 5.33 -9.19
C ILE A 154 -7.48 4.82 -7.86
N ALA A 155 -6.86 5.72 -7.10
CA ALA A 155 -6.51 5.52 -5.70
C ALA A 155 -7.60 6.13 -4.82
N LEU A 156 -8.07 5.37 -3.83
CA LEU A 156 -9.10 5.78 -2.87
C LEU A 156 -8.48 6.54 -1.71
N ASP A 157 -9.33 7.08 -0.82
CA ASP A 157 -9.01 7.76 0.43
C ASP A 157 -7.66 7.35 1.03
N ALA A 158 -6.75 8.32 1.11
CA ALA A 158 -5.43 8.13 1.72
C ALA A 158 -5.54 8.05 3.24
N ASP A 159 -4.73 7.18 3.85
CA ASP A 159 -4.59 7.07 5.30
C ASP A 159 -5.93 6.90 6.02
N THR A 160 -6.69 5.90 5.59
CA THR A 160 -7.95 5.56 6.25
C THR A 160 -7.66 4.95 7.63
N TYR A 161 -8.09 5.65 8.69
CA TYR A 161 -7.96 5.22 10.07
C TYR A 161 -9.19 5.62 10.90
N LEU A 162 -9.43 4.89 11.98
CA LEU A 162 -10.09 5.45 13.15
C LEU A 162 -9.07 6.32 13.87
N ASN A 163 -9.41 7.58 14.14
CA ASN A 163 -8.47 8.67 14.34
C ASN A 163 -7.27 8.31 15.26
N PRO A 164 -6.05 8.16 14.72
CA PRO A 164 -4.87 7.72 15.47
C PRO A 164 -3.97 8.88 15.91
N PHE A 165 -4.31 10.14 15.58
CA PHE A 165 -3.38 11.28 15.65
C PHE A 165 -3.17 11.86 17.07
N PHE A 166 -3.67 11.18 18.11
CA PHE A 166 -3.64 11.64 19.50
C PHE A 166 -2.52 10.99 20.33
N ASP A 167 -1.45 10.49 19.71
CA ASP A 167 -0.32 9.81 20.38
C ASP A 167 -0.77 8.74 21.39
N GLU A 168 -1.78 7.94 21.00
CA GLU A 168 -2.39 6.90 21.84
C GLU A 168 -3.08 7.38 23.13
N LYS A 169 -3.24 8.69 23.31
CA LYS A 169 -3.95 9.29 24.48
C LYS A 169 -5.46 9.16 24.37
N GLN A 170 -5.96 8.88 23.17
CA GLN A 170 -7.38 8.75 22.85
C GLN A 170 -7.55 7.58 21.88
N TRP A 171 -8.70 6.93 21.95
CA TRP A 171 -9.06 5.79 21.11
C TRP A 171 -10.39 6.07 20.43
N TYR A 172 -10.50 5.66 19.17
CA TYR A 172 -11.67 5.91 18.33
C TYR A 172 -12.11 4.61 17.65
N ASP A 173 -13.36 4.39 17.29
CA ASP A 173 -14.48 5.33 17.27
C ASP A 173 -15.61 4.82 18.18
N TYR A 174 -16.05 5.65 19.13
CA TYR A 174 -17.12 5.35 20.08
C TYR A 174 -18.44 6.06 19.76
N ASN A 175 -18.60 6.54 18.52
CA ASN A 175 -19.85 7.12 18.04
C ASN A 175 -21.03 6.16 18.34
N PRO A 176 -22.21 6.64 18.75
CA PRO A 176 -23.36 5.78 19.07
C PRO A 176 -23.74 4.79 17.96
N GLY A 177 -23.62 5.17 16.70
CA GLY A 177 -23.82 4.29 15.54
C GLY A 177 -22.76 3.19 15.44
N THR A 178 -21.51 3.52 15.77
CA THR A 178 -20.39 2.55 15.86
C THR A 178 -20.61 1.55 16.99
N LEU A 179 -21.02 2.00 18.18
CA LEU A 179 -21.34 1.13 19.32
C LEU A 179 -22.50 0.18 19.00
N LYS A 180 -23.54 0.69 18.33
CA LYS A 180 -24.64 -0.14 17.82
C LYS A 180 -24.12 -1.19 16.83
N GLN A 181 -23.33 -0.79 15.84
CA GLN A 181 -22.78 -1.72 14.86
C GLN A 181 -21.86 -2.78 15.49
N PHE A 182 -21.10 -2.44 16.53
CA PHE A 182 -20.27 -3.40 17.27
C PHE A 182 -21.13 -4.49 17.95
N ARG A 183 -22.20 -4.11 18.64
CA ARG A 183 -23.14 -5.05 19.28
C ARG A 183 -23.79 -5.98 18.26
N GLU A 184 -24.20 -5.42 17.13
CA GLU A 184 -24.79 -6.18 16.02
C GLU A 184 -23.78 -7.12 15.36
N TRP A 185 -22.53 -6.70 15.20
CA TRP A 185 -21.46 -7.54 14.68
C TRP A 185 -21.16 -8.73 15.60
N LEU A 186 -21.04 -8.48 16.92
CA LEU A 186 -20.84 -9.52 17.92
C LEU A 186 -21.97 -10.55 17.87
N SER A 187 -23.22 -10.09 17.86
CA SER A 187 -24.42 -10.95 17.90
C SER A 187 -24.83 -11.51 16.54
N GLY A 188 -24.25 -11.04 15.43
CA GLY A 188 -24.66 -11.39 14.07
C GLY A 188 -26.06 -10.90 13.71
N SER A 189 -26.51 -9.79 14.30
CA SER A 189 -27.84 -9.21 14.14
C SER A 189 -27.83 -7.92 13.29
N GLY A 190 -28.96 -7.21 13.21
CA GLY A 190 -29.08 -5.92 12.51
C GLY A 190 -28.57 -5.97 11.06
N ALA A 191 -27.62 -5.08 10.74
CA ALA A 191 -27.02 -5.01 9.40
C ALA A 191 -26.32 -6.32 8.98
N TYR A 192 -25.88 -7.15 9.94
CA TYR A 192 -25.21 -8.43 9.68
C TYR A 192 -26.20 -9.61 9.53
N ALA A 193 -27.49 -9.40 9.75
CA ALA A 193 -28.51 -10.45 9.66
C ALA A 193 -29.04 -10.68 8.22
N GLY A 194 -28.61 -9.88 7.24
CA GLY A 194 -29.11 -9.95 5.85
C GLY A 194 -30.42 -9.19 5.63
N LYS A 195 -30.85 -8.39 6.61
CA LYS A 195 -32.08 -7.60 6.59
C LYS A 195 -31.83 -6.22 7.20
N PRO A 196 -30.96 -5.39 6.58
CA PRO A 196 -30.62 -4.10 7.14
C PRO A 196 -31.83 -3.15 7.13
N PRO A 197 -31.89 -2.18 8.07
CA PRO A 197 -32.84 -1.07 7.98
C PRO A 197 -32.66 -0.26 6.69
N PRO A 198 -33.70 0.49 6.25
CA PRO A 198 -33.56 1.43 5.13
C PRO A 198 -32.36 2.39 5.32
N GLY A 199 -31.59 2.59 4.25
CA GLY A 199 -30.41 3.46 4.26
C GLY A 199 -29.12 2.81 4.80
N VAL A 200 -29.19 1.63 5.39
CA VAL A 200 -28.04 0.89 5.93
C VAL A 200 -27.64 -0.22 4.95
N PRO A 201 -26.35 -0.43 4.65
CA PRO A 201 -25.90 -1.52 3.79
C PRO A 201 -26.15 -2.90 4.43
N ASP A 202 -26.34 -3.92 3.58
CA ASP A 202 -26.30 -5.31 4.03
C ASP A 202 -24.86 -5.75 4.29
N LEU A 203 -24.56 -6.03 5.55
CA LEU A 203 -23.26 -6.47 6.03
C LEU A 203 -23.20 -7.97 6.33
N SER A 204 -24.21 -8.75 5.93
CA SER A 204 -24.27 -10.20 6.19
C SER A 204 -23.04 -10.98 5.74
N ARG A 205 -22.35 -10.53 4.69
CA ARG A 205 -21.08 -11.12 4.22
C ARG A 205 -19.93 -10.97 5.22
N TYR A 206 -19.95 -9.95 6.06
CA TYR A 206 -18.95 -9.67 7.10
C TYR A 206 -19.38 -10.16 8.48
N ARG A 207 -20.53 -10.83 8.57
CA ARG A 207 -20.99 -11.45 9.80
C ARG A 207 -19.92 -12.41 10.31
N ARG A 208 -19.66 -12.36 11.61
CA ARG A 208 -18.80 -13.34 12.30
C ARG A 208 -19.21 -14.75 11.92
N ARG A 209 -18.24 -15.62 11.65
CA ARG A 209 -18.48 -17.06 11.42
C ARG A 209 -19.22 -17.68 12.60
N GLN A 210 -18.86 -17.25 13.80
CA GLN A 210 -19.50 -17.64 15.05
C GLN A 210 -19.91 -16.36 15.81
N PRO A 211 -21.16 -15.91 15.63
CA PRO A 211 -21.72 -14.86 16.46
C PRO A 211 -21.71 -15.27 17.93
N LEU A 212 -21.47 -14.30 18.81
CA LEU A 212 -21.41 -14.49 20.25
C LEU A 212 -22.78 -14.27 20.88
N SER A 213 -23.10 -15.10 21.87
CA SER A 213 -24.21 -14.85 22.80
C SER A 213 -23.81 -13.81 23.86
N LEU A 214 -24.80 -13.16 24.47
CA LEU A 214 -24.56 -12.24 25.59
C LEU A 214 -23.85 -12.93 26.77
N ALA A 215 -24.06 -14.24 26.98
CA ALA A 215 -23.33 -15.00 28.00
C ALA A 215 -21.82 -15.09 27.70
N GLN A 216 -21.45 -15.32 26.45
CA GLN A 216 -20.05 -15.36 26.03
C GLN A 216 -19.41 -13.97 26.12
N VAL A 217 -20.12 -12.92 25.68
CA VAL A 217 -19.65 -11.53 25.79
C VAL A 217 -19.40 -11.14 27.26
N ARG A 218 -20.33 -11.44 28.18
CA ARG A 218 -20.12 -11.23 29.62
C ARG A 218 -18.87 -11.94 30.16
N LYS A 219 -18.64 -13.19 29.72
CA LYS A 219 -17.48 -13.97 30.13
C LYS A 219 -16.17 -13.36 29.61
N LEU A 220 -16.14 -12.93 28.34
CA LEU A 220 -14.96 -12.31 27.73
C LEU A 220 -14.63 -10.96 28.36
N ALA A 221 -15.64 -10.11 28.55
CA ALA A 221 -15.46 -8.76 29.11
C ALA A 221 -15.30 -8.74 30.65
N GLY A 222 -15.69 -9.81 31.34
CA GLY A 222 -15.77 -9.82 32.81
C GLY A 222 -16.79 -8.82 33.36
N ARG A 223 -17.84 -8.48 32.58
CA ARG A 223 -18.87 -7.49 32.93
C ARG A 223 -20.25 -8.13 33.08
N PRO A 224 -21.08 -7.70 34.05
CA PRO A 224 -22.38 -8.33 34.34
C PRO A 224 -23.56 -7.77 33.51
N TRP A 225 -23.35 -7.47 32.22
CA TRP A 225 -24.38 -6.89 31.34
C TRP A 225 -25.63 -7.77 31.19
N ARG A 226 -26.81 -7.19 31.30
CA ARG A 226 -28.11 -7.90 31.23
C ARG A 226 -28.73 -7.86 29.84
N THR A 227 -28.41 -6.83 29.06
CA THR A 227 -28.93 -6.60 27.71
C THR A 227 -27.81 -6.30 26.74
N TRP A 228 -28.08 -6.40 25.43
CA TRP A 228 -27.10 -6.03 24.41
C TRP A 228 -26.80 -4.52 24.39
N ASP A 229 -27.77 -3.68 24.77
CA ASP A 229 -27.59 -2.23 24.80
C ASP A 229 -26.61 -1.78 25.90
N GLU A 230 -26.41 -2.60 26.93
CA GLU A 230 -25.42 -2.37 27.99
C GLU A 230 -23.99 -2.76 27.57
N VAL A 231 -23.82 -3.57 26.51
CA VAL A 231 -22.50 -4.02 26.04
C VAL A 231 -21.71 -2.83 25.53
N ASP A 232 -20.50 -2.65 26.04
CA ASP A 232 -19.63 -1.51 25.72
C ASP A 232 -18.20 -2.00 25.46
N PRO A 233 -17.51 -1.53 24.40
CA PRO A 233 -16.09 -1.85 24.19
C PRO A 233 -15.23 -1.39 25.38
N PRO A 234 -13.97 -1.87 25.49
CA PRO A 234 -13.06 -1.39 26.53
C PRO A 234 -12.89 0.14 26.43
N ARG A 235 -12.86 0.81 27.59
CA ARG A 235 -12.70 2.28 27.70
C ARG A 235 -11.36 2.67 28.35
N SER A 236 -10.52 1.69 28.63
CA SER A 236 -9.25 1.85 29.33
C SER A 236 -8.24 0.87 28.76
N PHE A 237 -7.04 1.38 28.48
CA PHE A 237 -5.97 0.67 27.79
C PHE A 237 -4.70 0.65 28.64
N PRO A 238 -4.71 -0.04 29.80
CA PRO A 238 -3.56 -0.08 30.69
C PRO A 238 -2.37 -0.75 30.01
N ARG A 239 -1.17 -0.22 30.23
CA ARG A 239 0.09 -0.81 29.78
C ARG A 239 0.80 -1.63 30.86
N GLU A 240 0.49 -1.35 32.13
CA GLU A 240 1.06 -2.02 33.30
C GLU A 240 0.05 -2.99 33.94
N GLY A 241 0.55 -3.99 34.67
CA GLY A 241 -0.27 -4.99 35.36
C GLY A 241 -0.83 -6.04 34.39
N LYS A 242 -2.04 -5.79 33.85
CA LYS A 242 -2.66 -6.61 32.80
C LYS A 242 -2.73 -5.76 31.52
N PRO A 243 -1.72 -5.84 30.63
CA PRO A 243 -1.68 -5.00 29.46
C PRO A 243 -2.89 -5.19 28.55
N PHE A 244 -3.38 -4.10 27.94
CA PHE A 244 -4.59 -4.13 27.13
C PHE A 244 -4.48 -5.07 25.91
N TRP A 245 -3.28 -5.24 25.35
CA TRP A 245 -3.05 -6.11 24.19
C TRP A 245 -3.13 -7.61 24.52
N GLU A 246 -3.17 -7.96 25.81
CA GLU A 246 -3.40 -9.33 26.29
C GLU A 246 -4.87 -9.57 26.70
N ASP A 247 -5.68 -8.52 26.69
CA ASP A 247 -7.08 -8.61 27.08
C ASP A 247 -7.98 -9.08 25.91
N ALA A 248 -8.71 -10.17 26.15
CA ALA A 248 -9.56 -10.78 25.14
C ALA A 248 -10.72 -9.87 24.70
N TRP A 249 -11.22 -8.98 25.57
CA TRP A 249 -12.27 -8.05 25.19
C TRP A 249 -11.73 -6.90 24.35
N THR A 250 -10.53 -6.42 24.67
CA THR A 250 -9.81 -5.47 23.80
C THR A 250 -9.49 -6.06 22.44
N HIS A 251 -9.16 -7.34 22.36
CA HIS A 251 -9.00 -8.01 21.07
C HIS A 251 -10.27 -7.99 20.21
N GLU A 252 -11.44 -8.26 20.78
CA GLU A 252 -12.70 -8.19 20.03
C GLU A 252 -12.98 -6.78 19.49
N TRP A 253 -12.63 -5.74 20.26
CA TRP A 253 -12.74 -4.36 19.82
C TRP A 253 -11.77 -4.04 18.67
N GLU A 254 -10.50 -4.44 18.78
CA GLU A 254 -9.50 -4.25 17.73
C GLU A 254 -9.89 -4.92 16.41
N VAL A 255 -10.41 -6.15 16.46
CA VAL A 255 -10.89 -6.87 15.28
C VAL A 255 -12.04 -6.11 14.61
N PHE A 256 -12.97 -5.57 15.41
CA PHE A 256 -14.08 -4.76 14.89
C PHE A 256 -13.61 -3.42 14.29
N ARG A 257 -12.66 -2.74 14.93
CA ARG A 257 -12.06 -1.50 14.40
C ARG A 257 -11.42 -1.73 13.04
N ARG A 258 -10.72 -2.86 12.85
CA ARG A 258 -10.15 -3.26 11.56
C ARG A 258 -11.19 -3.61 10.51
N GLN A 259 -12.30 -4.21 10.95
CA GLN A 259 -13.48 -4.39 10.11
C GLN A 259 -14.04 -3.05 9.60
N LEU A 260 -14.13 -2.01 10.43
CA LEU A 260 -14.64 -0.71 9.98
C LEU A 260 -13.79 -0.09 8.85
N VAL A 261 -12.46 -0.10 8.99
CA VAL A 261 -11.54 0.37 7.95
C VAL A 261 -11.71 -0.46 6.67
N HIS A 262 -11.83 -1.79 6.80
CA HIS A 262 -12.09 -2.66 5.66
C HIS A 262 -13.42 -2.34 4.96
N LEU A 263 -14.51 -2.23 5.73
CA LEU A 263 -15.83 -1.89 5.21
C LEU A 263 -15.81 -0.57 4.45
N HIS A 264 -15.07 0.42 4.96
CA HIS A 264 -14.93 1.71 4.30
C HIS A 264 -14.32 1.57 2.89
N TYR A 265 -13.16 0.91 2.75
CA TYR A 265 -12.57 0.67 1.42
C TYR A 265 -13.47 -0.22 0.54
N ASP A 266 -14.16 -1.20 1.12
CA ASP A 266 -15.06 -2.08 0.38
C ASP A 266 -16.26 -1.32 -0.20
N ASP A 267 -16.83 -0.39 0.55
CA ASP A 267 -17.90 0.49 0.08
C ASP A 267 -17.41 1.40 -1.04
N LEU A 268 -16.28 2.08 -0.87
CA LEU A 268 -15.73 2.98 -1.89
C LEU A 268 -15.44 2.24 -3.21
N SER A 269 -14.79 1.07 -3.11
CA SER A 269 -14.47 0.25 -4.28
C SER A 269 -15.72 -0.30 -4.96
N GLN A 270 -16.72 -0.72 -4.18
CA GLN A 270 -18.02 -1.15 -4.71
C GLN A 270 -18.71 0.00 -5.46
N TRP A 271 -18.76 1.20 -4.89
CA TRP A 271 -19.40 2.34 -5.52
C TRP A 271 -18.73 2.75 -6.83
N LEU A 272 -17.40 2.65 -6.93
CA LEU A 272 -16.67 2.86 -8.17
C LEU A 272 -16.95 1.78 -9.23
N VAL A 273 -17.04 0.50 -8.83
CA VAL A 273 -17.47 -0.57 -9.75
C VAL A 273 -18.88 -0.32 -10.27
N GLU A 274 -19.81 0.11 -9.40
CA GLU A 274 -21.17 0.52 -9.79
C GLU A 274 -21.17 1.73 -10.75
N ALA A 275 -20.14 2.58 -10.68
CA ALA A 275 -19.91 3.69 -11.61
C ALA A 275 -19.20 3.28 -12.92
N GLY A 276 -18.83 2.00 -13.07
CA GLY A 276 -18.21 1.44 -14.27
C GLY A 276 -16.68 1.38 -14.24
N VAL A 277 -16.03 1.63 -13.09
CA VAL A 277 -14.58 1.49 -12.96
C VAL A 277 -14.23 0.00 -12.80
N PRO A 278 -13.31 -0.56 -13.60
CA PRO A 278 -12.92 -1.95 -13.45
C PRO A 278 -12.13 -2.18 -12.16
N LYS A 279 -12.41 -3.30 -11.46
CA LYS A 279 -11.71 -3.71 -10.23
C LYS A 279 -10.19 -3.62 -10.35
N SER A 280 -9.62 -4.03 -11.50
CA SER A 280 -8.18 -4.01 -11.76
C SER A 280 -7.53 -2.63 -11.77
N ARG A 281 -8.34 -1.56 -11.66
CA ARG A 281 -7.91 -0.16 -11.69
C ARG A 281 -8.30 0.60 -10.42
N ILE A 282 -8.78 -0.07 -9.38
CA ILE A 282 -9.15 0.52 -8.10
C ILE A 282 -8.14 0.09 -7.06
N TYR A 283 -7.57 1.05 -6.34
CA TYR A 283 -6.56 0.83 -5.31
C TYR A 283 -6.96 1.54 -4.02
N SER A 284 -6.77 0.90 -2.86
CA SER A 284 -6.75 1.60 -1.58
C SER A 284 -5.53 2.53 -1.47
N SER A 285 -5.37 3.26 -0.37
CA SER A 285 -4.19 4.10 -0.11
C SER A 285 -3.83 4.09 1.38
N GLN A 286 -3.38 2.94 1.89
CA GLN A 286 -3.14 2.75 3.33
C GLN A 286 -1.68 3.00 3.73
N GLY A 287 -1.46 3.76 4.80
CA GLY A 287 -0.15 3.91 5.44
C GLY A 287 0.35 2.65 6.14
N PHE A 288 1.57 2.24 5.78
CA PHE A 288 2.30 1.15 6.42
C PHE A 288 3.66 1.66 6.90
N ILE A 289 3.64 2.53 7.90
CA ILE A 289 4.85 3.13 8.46
C ILE A 289 5.52 2.18 9.45
N ALA A 290 6.84 2.15 9.44
CA ALA A 290 7.64 1.30 10.31
C ALA A 290 7.30 1.58 11.79
N PRO A 291 6.74 0.60 12.54
CA PRO A 291 6.47 0.79 13.95
C PRO A 291 7.72 1.16 14.73
N ALA A 292 7.56 1.80 15.89
CA ALA A 292 8.68 2.05 16.80
C ALA A 292 9.37 0.74 17.18
N ALA A 293 10.65 0.80 17.56
CA ALA A 293 11.46 -0.40 17.82
C ALA A 293 10.84 -1.35 18.88
N THR A 294 10.17 -0.79 19.89
CA THR A 294 9.49 -1.53 20.96
C THR A 294 8.04 -1.89 20.65
N ALA A 295 7.47 -1.36 19.57
CA ALA A 295 6.11 -1.68 19.14
C ALA A 295 6.06 -3.06 18.47
N PHE A 296 4.92 -3.74 18.54
CA PHE A 296 4.66 -4.93 17.75
C PHE A 296 4.55 -4.56 16.25
N PRO A 297 4.77 -5.50 15.33
CA PRO A 297 4.42 -5.29 13.92
C PRO A 297 2.94 -4.96 13.77
N PHE A 298 2.55 -4.15 12.78
CA PHE A 298 1.15 -3.92 12.47
C PHE A 298 0.43 -5.22 12.06
N ALA A 299 -0.90 -5.22 12.13
CA ALA A 299 -1.71 -6.38 11.83
C ALA A 299 -1.68 -6.72 10.34
N LEU A 300 -1.40 -7.98 10.00
CA LEU A 300 -1.55 -8.47 8.62
C LEU A 300 -3.00 -8.86 8.35
N ARG A 301 -3.68 -9.47 9.32
CA ARG A 301 -5.07 -9.91 9.22
C ARG A 301 -5.97 -9.08 10.10
N ILE A 302 -7.25 -9.03 9.76
CA ILE A 302 -8.29 -8.42 10.59
C ILE A 302 -8.29 -9.09 11.98
N GLU A 303 -8.19 -10.42 12.01
CA GLU A 303 -8.17 -11.24 13.22
C GLU A 303 -6.78 -11.36 13.88
N SER A 304 -5.75 -10.63 13.41
CA SER A 304 -4.43 -10.66 14.06
C SER A 304 -4.51 -10.27 15.54
N PRO A 305 -3.59 -10.74 16.41
CA PRO A 305 -3.55 -10.32 17.80
C PRO A 305 -3.53 -8.79 17.98
N SER A 306 -4.04 -8.33 19.13
CA SER A 306 -3.98 -6.92 19.50
C SER A 306 -2.54 -6.42 19.54
N LYS A 307 -2.32 -5.18 19.12
CA LYS A 307 -1.01 -4.54 19.12
C LYS A 307 -0.81 -3.77 20.41
N ASN A 308 0.43 -3.61 20.82
CA ASN A 308 0.79 -2.85 22.03
C ASN A 308 0.76 -1.33 21.82
N TYR A 309 0.10 -0.87 20.76
CA TYR A 309 -0.13 0.53 20.41
C TYR A 309 -1.45 0.64 19.63
N ASP A 310 -2.01 1.86 19.55
CA ASP A 310 -3.19 2.09 18.71
C ASP A 310 -2.84 2.03 17.22
N THR A 311 -3.43 1.08 16.49
CA THR A 311 -3.24 0.91 15.04
C THR A 311 -4.19 1.78 14.21
N GLY A 312 -5.13 2.50 14.84
CA GLY A 312 -6.20 3.22 14.13
C GLY A 312 -7.13 2.29 13.35
N GLY A 313 -7.23 1.01 13.74
CA GLY A 313 -7.98 0.00 13.00
C GLY A 313 -7.32 -0.46 11.69
N MET A 314 -6.03 -0.19 11.47
CA MET A 314 -5.36 -0.62 10.23
C MET A 314 -4.95 -2.10 10.28
N SER A 315 -5.13 -2.80 9.15
CA SER A 315 -4.47 -4.07 8.84
C SER A 315 -4.22 -4.19 7.34
N VAL A 316 -3.26 -5.03 6.93
CA VAL A 316 -3.00 -5.26 5.49
C VAL A 316 -4.23 -5.86 4.81
N GLU A 317 -4.86 -6.87 5.41
CA GLU A 317 -6.09 -7.48 4.89
C GLU A 317 -7.24 -6.48 4.80
N GLY A 318 -7.43 -5.65 5.83
CA GLY A 318 -8.47 -4.62 5.81
C GLY A 318 -8.23 -3.52 4.78
N ALA A 319 -6.99 -3.33 4.32
CA ALA A 319 -6.67 -2.39 3.25
C ALA A 319 -6.85 -3.00 1.85
N ILE A 320 -7.23 -4.27 1.70
CA ILE A 320 -7.48 -4.91 0.40
C ILE A 320 -8.98 -4.95 0.15
N PRO A 321 -9.56 -3.98 -0.58
CA PRO A 321 -10.97 -4.04 -0.91
C PRO A 321 -11.27 -5.20 -1.85
N ARG A 322 -12.40 -5.88 -1.64
CA ARG A 322 -12.95 -6.93 -2.49
C ARG A 322 -13.02 -6.52 -3.96
N ASN A 323 -13.38 -5.26 -4.22
CA ASN A 323 -13.54 -4.70 -5.57
C ASN A 323 -12.36 -3.81 -5.99
N GLY A 324 -11.18 -4.04 -5.43
CA GLY A 324 -9.96 -3.36 -5.85
C GLY A 324 -8.72 -4.15 -5.47
N HIS A 325 -7.64 -3.41 -5.28
CA HIS A 325 -6.33 -3.87 -4.91
C HIS A 325 -5.76 -3.03 -3.76
N LEU A 326 -4.74 -3.55 -3.08
CA LEU A 326 -3.95 -2.81 -2.13
C LEU A 326 -3.22 -1.67 -2.84
N GLY A 327 -3.43 -0.43 -2.40
CA GLY A 327 -2.46 0.63 -2.61
C GLY A 327 -1.81 1.00 -1.28
N ALA A 328 -0.48 0.96 -1.26
CA ALA A 328 0.31 1.20 -0.08
C ALA A 328 0.90 2.63 -0.08
N ILE A 329 0.97 3.22 1.10
CA ILE A 329 1.71 4.43 1.42
C ILE A 329 2.89 4.00 2.30
N VAL A 330 4.12 4.15 1.80
CA VAL A 330 5.32 3.62 2.48
C VAL A 330 6.44 4.65 2.55
N TYR A 331 7.00 4.82 3.75
CA TYR A 331 8.09 5.76 3.99
C TYR A 331 9.26 5.12 4.74
N GLY A 332 10.43 5.73 4.66
CA GLY A 332 11.62 5.34 5.42
C GLY A 332 11.94 3.85 5.27
N GLN A 333 12.03 3.15 6.41
CA GLN A 333 12.32 1.72 6.45
C GLN A 333 11.28 0.84 5.74
N SER A 334 10.00 1.25 5.71
CA SER A 334 8.97 0.52 4.97
C SER A 334 9.19 0.62 3.46
N ALA A 335 9.59 1.79 2.95
CA ALA A 335 9.85 2.00 1.52
C ALA A 335 11.02 1.16 0.98
N VAL A 336 12.01 0.84 1.83
CA VAL A 336 13.14 -0.05 1.50
C VAL A 336 12.91 -1.51 1.91
N ASN A 337 11.66 -1.85 2.25
CA ASN A 337 11.24 -3.20 2.63
C ASN A 337 12.03 -3.79 3.82
N ASN A 338 12.37 -2.94 4.79
CA ASN A 338 13.23 -3.29 5.93
C ASN A 338 12.53 -3.07 7.27
N ILE A 339 11.36 -3.69 7.44
CA ILE A 339 10.60 -3.64 8.69
C ILE A 339 10.24 -5.05 9.15
N ARG A 340 9.93 -5.17 10.44
CA ARG A 340 9.30 -6.37 10.98
C ARG A 340 7.83 -6.39 10.57
N VAL A 341 7.37 -7.53 10.07
CA VAL A 341 5.96 -7.85 9.88
C VAL A 341 5.60 -9.07 10.73
N GLU A 342 4.32 -9.45 10.80
CA GLU A 342 3.95 -10.72 11.44
C GLU A 342 4.47 -11.90 10.61
N GLY A 343 5.10 -12.87 11.26
CA GLY A 343 5.73 -14.02 10.58
C GLY A 343 7.13 -13.72 10.03
N ASP A 344 7.59 -14.56 9.10
CA ASP A 344 8.98 -14.57 8.61
C ASP A 344 9.17 -13.87 7.25
N ALA A 345 8.09 -13.37 6.65
CA ALA A 345 8.14 -12.64 5.39
C ALA A 345 8.68 -11.21 5.59
N ASN A 346 9.04 -10.52 4.51
CA ASN A 346 9.14 -9.06 4.52
C ASN A 346 7.81 -8.42 4.07
N LEU A 347 7.75 -7.08 4.10
CA LEU A 347 6.54 -6.34 3.81
C LEU A 347 6.03 -6.57 2.39
N PHE A 348 6.88 -6.39 1.39
CA PHE A 348 6.44 -6.48 -0.02
C PHE A 348 6.16 -7.93 -0.45
N ALA A 349 6.86 -8.91 0.12
CA ALA A 349 6.50 -10.32 -0.01
C ALA A 349 5.10 -10.60 0.56
N THR A 350 4.75 -9.95 1.66
CA THR A 350 3.41 -10.06 2.27
C THR A 350 2.36 -9.44 1.36
N PHE A 351 2.61 -8.23 0.84
CA PHE A 351 1.71 -7.57 -0.11
C PHE A 351 1.48 -8.42 -1.35
N HIS A 352 2.53 -8.89 -2.01
CA HIS A 352 2.42 -9.74 -3.20
C HIS A 352 1.60 -11.02 -2.96
N ARG A 353 1.84 -11.71 -1.83
CA ARG A 353 1.09 -12.93 -1.48
C ARG A 353 -0.38 -12.67 -1.19
N MET A 354 -0.71 -11.52 -0.59
CA MET A 354 -2.08 -11.19 -0.24
C MET A 354 -2.85 -10.59 -1.41
N ASP A 355 -2.16 -9.85 -2.28
CA ASP A 355 -2.70 -9.24 -3.48
C ASP A 355 -1.62 -9.04 -4.57
N PRO A 356 -1.50 -9.94 -5.56
CA PRO A 356 -0.57 -9.80 -6.69
C PRO A 356 -0.85 -8.58 -7.61
N GLY A 357 -1.96 -7.87 -7.37
CA GLY A 357 -2.32 -6.62 -8.05
C GLY A 357 -1.90 -5.37 -7.29
N TRP A 358 -1.22 -5.48 -6.14
CA TRP A 358 -0.88 -4.35 -5.29
C TRP A 358 -0.05 -3.26 -5.98
N ALA A 359 -0.11 -2.05 -5.45
CA ALA A 359 0.64 -0.91 -5.94
C ALA A 359 1.05 0.04 -4.81
N VAL A 360 1.84 1.06 -5.14
CA VAL A 360 2.32 2.07 -4.20
C VAL A 360 1.74 3.43 -4.58
N GLY A 361 0.65 3.79 -3.88
CA GLY A 361 -0.05 5.06 -4.02
C GLY A 361 0.81 6.25 -3.61
N GLU A 362 1.73 6.03 -2.69
CA GLU A 362 2.66 7.05 -2.20
C GLU A 362 3.91 6.42 -1.62
N PHE A 363 5.09 6.98 -1.93
CA PHE A 363 6.28 6.64 -1.18
C PHE A 363 7.33 7.73 -1.15
N ASN A 364 8.19 7.67 -0.12
CA ASN A 364 9.47 8.34 -0.10
C ASN A 364 10.46 7.51 0.73
N THR A 365 11.74 7.49 0.36
CA THR A 365 12.75 6.79 1.16
C THR A 365 13.10 7.51 2.46
N ALA A 366 12.70 8.77 2.63
CA ALA A 366 12.90 9.54 3.84
C ALA A 366 11.90 9.14 4.93
N ASP A 367 12.28 9.30 6.19
CA ASP A 367 11.47 8.98 7.37
C ASP A 367 10.87 10.26 7.96
N PHE A 368 9.57 10.25 8.26
CA PHE A 368 8.88 11.38 8.88
C PHE A 368 9.48 11.77 10.24
N ARG A 369 10.10 10.81 10.94
CA ARG A 369 10.71 11.01 12.26
C ARG A 369 12.06 11.71 12.17
N THR A 370 12.71 11.69 11.00
CA THR A 370 13.98 12.38 10.73
C THR A 370 13.86 13.32 9.52
N PRO A 371 13.00 14.36 9.59
CA PRO A 371 12.61 15.21 8.46
C PRO A 371 13.76 15.94 7.75
N LYS A 372 14.94 16.00 8.36
CA LYS A 372 16.13 16.68 7.81
C LYS A 372 17.11 15.72 7.13
N GLU A 373 16.94 14.42 7.33
CA GLU A 373 17.83 13.42 6.74
C GLU A 373 17.40 13.14 5.31
N LEU A 374 18.28 13.44 4.36
CA LEU A 374 18.08 13.12 2.96
C LEU A 374 18.68 11.72 2.66
N PRO A 375 17.87 10.74 2.23
CA PRO A 375 18.37 9.41 1.90
C PRO A 375 19.34 9.40 0.71
N SER A 376 20.18 8.38 0.69
CA SER A 376 21.18 8.16 -0.36
C SER A 376 20.58 7.60 -1.66
N TYR A 377 21.35 7.69 -2.75
CA TYR A 377 21.05 7.01 -4.01
C TYR A 377 20.85 5.50 -3.82
N ALA A 378 21.72 4.86 -3.03
CA ALA A 378 21.66 3.42 -2.74
C ALA A 378 20.33 3.03 -2.10
N THR A 379 19.83 3.86 -1.19
CA THR A 379 18.51 3.71 -0.54
C THR A 379 17.38 3.79 -1.58
N GLY A 380 17.45 4.78 -2.48
CA GLY A 380 16.48 4.96 -3.56
C GLY A 380 16.46 3.79 -4.55
N TYR A 381 17.64 3.38 -5.02
CA TYR A 381 17.78 2.23 -5.92
C TYR A 381 17.22 0.95 -5.29
N ARG A 382 17.54 0.69 -4.01
CA ARG A 382 17.00 -0.47 -3.29
C ARG A 382 15.48 -0.42 -3.20
N ALA A 383 14.88 0.71 -2.81
CA ALA A 383 13.42 0.83 -2.69
C ALA A 383 12.72 0.50 -4.02
N LEU A 384 13.20 1.08 -5.13
CA LEU A 384 12.65 0.84 -6.46
C LEU A 384 12.79 -0.62 -6.90
N ARG A 385 13.97 -1.22 -6.69
CA ARG A 385 14.22 -2.64 -6.97
C ARG A 385 13.29 -3.54 -6.19
N GLU A 386 13.12 -3.30 -4.89
CA GLU A 386 12.22 -4.09 -4.05
C GLU A 386 10.78 -3.96 -4.54
N MET A 387 10.25 -2.75 -4.72
CA MET A 387 8.88 -2.57 -5.22
C MET A 387 8.65 -3.28 -6.58
N PHE A 388 9.61 -3.18 -7.51
CA PHE A 388 9.54 -3.85 -8.80
C PHE A 388 9.55 -5.38 -8.66
N ASN A 389 10.50 -5.93 -7.90
CA ASN A 389 10.69 -7.38 -7.73
C ASN A 389 9.65 -8.04 -6.84
N TYR A 390 8.74 -7.30 -6.20
CA TYR A 390 7.55 -7.87 -5.57
C TYR A 390 6.27 -7.51 -6.33
N GLY A 391 6.37 -7.03 -7.57
CA GLY A 391 5.24 -6.91 -8.48
C GLY A 391 4.36 -5.67 -8.30
N ALA A 392 4.84 -4.60 -7.66
CA ALA A 392 4.10 -3.35 -7.55
C ALA A 392 3.69 -2.84 -8.95
N ARG A 393 2.40 -2.57 -9.17
CA ARG A 393 1.87 -2.16 -10.48
C ARG A 393 2.25 -0.75 -10.89
N PHE A 394 2.40 0.13 -9.91
CA PHE A 394 2.95 1.47 -10.05
C PHE A 394 3.54 1.92 -8.71
N ALA A 395 4.37 2.96 -8.75
CA ALA A 395 4.83 3.68 -7.58
C ALA A 395 4.75 5.18 -7.83
N SER A 396 4.09 5.91 -6.94
CA SER A 396 4.01 7.37 -6.99
C SER A 396 4.86 7.99 -5.89
N PRO A 397 5.95 8.71 -6.22
CA PRO A 397 6.72 9.39 -5.21
C PRO A 397 5.94 10.54 -4.58
N MET A 398 6.14 10.77 -3.28
CA MET A 398 5.57 11.92 -2.59
C MET A 398 6.28 13.20 -3.01
N ALA A 399 5.51 14.16 -3.53
CA ALA A 399 6.02 15.45 -4.01
C ALA A 399 5.03 16.62 -3.81
N TRP A 400 3.94 16.44 -3.05
CA TRP A 400 2.81 17.40 -3.03
C TRP A 400 3.19 18.82 -2.59
N ASN A 401 4.13 18.96 -1.65
CA ASN A 401 4.56 20.28 -1.15
C ASN A 401 5.93 20.74 -1.70
N GLY A 402 6.52 19.93 -2.59
CA GLY A 402 7.60 20.37 -3.47
C GLY A 402 8.88 20.86 -2.79
N SER A 403 9.31 20.27 -1.66
CA SER A 403 10.68 20.52 -1.20
C SER A 403 11.66 20.16 -2.31
N ASP A 404 12.56 21.07 -2.63
CA ASP A 404 13.61 20.83 -3.62
C ASP A 404 14.87 20.34 -2.91
N GLY A 405 15.45 19.24 -3.39
CA GLY A 405 16.67 18.66 -2.84
C GLY A 405 17.86 19.62 -2.83
N ILE A 406 17.88 20.66 -3.69
CA ILE A 406 18.87 21.74 -3.67
C ILE A 406 18.85 22.50 -2.34
N ASN A 407 17.71 22.57 -1.67
CA ASN A 407 17.53 23.25 -0.40
C ASN A 407 17.84 22.36 0.82
N ALA A 408 18.40 21.16 0.63
CA ALA A 408 18.73 20.27 1.73
C ALA A 408 19.63 20.97 2.78
N GLY A 409 19.24 20.88 4.05
CA GLY A 409 19.93 21.53 5.17
C GLY A 409 19.52 22.99 5.42
N GLN A 410 18.72 23.62 4.55
CA GLN A 410 18.20 24.96 4.77
C GLN A 410 16.97 24.97 5.71
N PRO A 411 16.69 26.10 6.39
CA PRO A 411 15.45 26.24 7.17
C PRO A 411 14.19 25.97 6.32
N GLY A 412 13.24 25.23 6.88
CA GLY A 412 11.98 24.89 6.21
C GLY A 412 12.04 23.67 5.26
N TYR A 413 13.23 23.14 4.97
CA TYR A 413 13.36 21.92 4.16
C TYR A 413 12.88 20.67 4.91
N VAL A 414 12.06 19.85 4.25
CA VAL A 414 11.59 18.55 4.77
C VAL A 414 11.76 17.44 3.72
N SER A 415 12.59 16.44 4.03
CA SER A 415 13.06 15.43 3.07
C SER A 415 11.98 14.50 2.55
N PHE A 416 10.97 14.18 3.35
CA PHE A 416 9.89 13.25 2.96
C PHE A 416 8.87 13.85 1.97
N THR A 417 8.93 15.15 1.70
CA THR A 417 8.17 15.79 0.61
C THR A 417 9.05 16.17 -0.59
N ALA A 418 10.35 15.87 -0.50
CA ALA A 418 11.30 16.19 -1.53
C ALA A 418 11.42 15.06 -2.56
N TRP A 419 11.32 15.43 -3.83
CA TRP A 419 11.55 14.53 -4.97
C TRP A 419 12.56 15.13 -5.94
N ARG A 420 12.31 16.35 -6.42
CA ARG A 420 13.17 17.02 -7.39
C ARG A 420 14.57 17.26 -6.82
N ASN A 421 15.59 17.02 -7.63
CA ASN A 421 17.00 17.18 -7.31
C ASN A 421 17.44 16.39 -6.08
N THR A 422 16.83 15.22 -5.84
CA THR A 422 17.21 14.31 -4.76
C THR A 422 17.97 13.08 -5.30
N PRO A 423 18.78 12.41 -4.47
CA PRO A 423 19.38 11.12 -4.85
C PRO A 423 18.34 10.04 -5.23
N LEU A 424 17.11 10.14 -4.71
CA LEU A 424 16.01 9.25 -5.06
C LEU A 424 15.53 9.48 -6.51
N GLU A 425 15.45 10.73 -6.96
CA GLU A 425 15.12 11.04 -8.36
C GLU A 425 16.23 10.52 -9.31
N ASP A 426 17.50 10.70 -8.96
CA ASP A 426 18.62 10.18 -9.73
C ASP A 426 18.57 8.65 -9.83
N ALA A 427 18.26 7.96 -8.73
CA ALA A 427 18.06 6.51 -8.73
C ALA A 427 16.89 6.10 -9.64
N MET A 428 15.77 6.83 -9.60
CA MET A 428 14.62 6.57 -10.45
C MET A 428 14.93 6.73 -11.93
N ARG A 429 15.70 7.74 -12.33
CA ARG A 429 16.09 7.96 -13.73
C ARG A 429 16.90 6.77 -14.27
N ASP A 430 17.91 6.33 -13.53
CA ASP A 430 18.71 5.16 -13.93
C ASP A 430 17.88 3.87 -13.91
N PHE A 431 17.03 3.71 -12.89
CA PHE A 431 16.17 2.54 -12.74
C PHE A 431 15.18 2.40 -13.90
N ALA A 432 14.52 3.51 -14.29
CA ALA A 432 13.57 3.54 -15.40
C ALA A 432 14.22 3.16 -16.74
N VAL A 433 15.47 3.57 -16.98
CA VAL A 433 16.22 3.16 -18.19
C VAL A 433 16.51 1.67 -18.17
N ALA A 434 16.99 1.13 -17.04
CA ALA A 434 17.37 -0.27 -16.92
C ALA A 434 16.17 -1.23 -16.97
N HIS A 435 14.97 -0.76 -16.61
CA HIS A 435 13.73 -1.54 -16.58
C HIS A 435 12.78 -1.21 -17.74
N ALA A 436 13.21 -0.37 -18.69
CA ALA A 436 12.42 -0.03 -19.85
C ALA A 436 12.07 -1.30 -20.66
N TYR A 437 10.81 -1.41 -21.08
CA TYR A 437 10.28 -2.53 -21.87
C TYR A 437 10.35 -3.91 -21.19
N VAL A 438 10.66 -3.97 -19.90
CA VAL A 438 10.58 -5.21 -19.12
C VAL A 438 9.10 -5.53 -18.85
N PRO A 439 8.64 -6.76 -19.12
CA PRO A 439 7.25 -7.14 -18.86
C PRO A 439 6.87 -6.97 -17.38
N VAL A 440 5.65 -6.50 -17.11
CA VAL A 440 5.13 -6.45 -15.74
C VAL A 440 5.00 -7.87 -15.19
N GLY A 441 5.38 -8.05 -13.92
CA GLY A 441 5.49 -9.36 -13.27
C GLY A 441 6.87 -10.01 -13.43
N SER A 442 7.81 -9.34 -14.11
CA SER A 442 9.20 -9.79 -14.13
C SER A 442 9.90 -9.47 -12.81
N HIS A 443 10.88 -10.29 -12.46
CA HIS A 443 11.90 -9.93 -11.48
C HIS A 443 13.19 -9.63 -12.23
N LEU A 444 13.85 -8.52 -11.91
CA LEU A 444 15.10 -8.11 -12.54
C LEU A 444 16.10 -7.66 -11.47
N TRP A 445 17.31 -8.18 -11.61
CA TRP A 445 18.48 -7.76 -10.83
C TRP A 445 19.56 -7.31 -11.80
N THR A 446 19.90 -6.03 -11.75
CA THR A 446 20.94 -5.40 -12.60
C THR A 446 22.25 -5.20 -11.86
N PHE A 447 22.30 -5.58 -10.59
CA PHE A 447 23.47 -5.49 -9.73
C PHE A 447 23.97 -4.04 -9.57
N GLY A 448 23.04 -3.17 -9.21
CA GLY A 448 23.24 -1.73 -9.14
C GLY A 448 22.96 -1.03 -10.46
N SER A 449 23.69 0.05 -10.71
CA SER A 449 23.58 0.90 -11.90
C SER A 449 24.97 1.28 -12.41
N SER A 450 25.05 2.06 -13.48
CA SER A 450 26.34 2.56 -14.00
C SER A 450 27.15 3.40 -13.01
N ARG A 451 26.54 3.89 -11.93
CA ARG A 451 27.18 4.70 -10.87
C ARG A 451 27.18 4.04 -9.49
N TYR A 452 26.56 2.87 -9.33
CA TYR A 452 26.37 2.21 -8.04
C TYR A 452 26.59 0.71 -8.17
N ALA A 453 27.43 0.13 -7.31
CA ALA A 453 27.71 -1.30 -7.28
C ALA A 453 26.94 -1.95 -6.12
N ASP A 454 26.16 -2.98 -6.42
CA ASP A 454 25.37 -3.73 -5.42
C ASP A 454 25.20 -5.18 -5.89
N PRO A 455 25.32 -6.19 -5.02
CA PRO A 455 25.04 -7.58 -5.42
C PRO A 455 23.54 -7.86 -5.54
N ASP A 456 22.67 -6.89 -5.26
CA ASP A 456 21.23 -7.02 -5.18
C ASP A 456 20.73 -8.10 -4.20
N GLY A 457 21.52 -8.34 -3.14
CA GLY A 457 21.27 -9.41 -2.18
C GLY A 457 21.57 -10.81 -2.71
N TRP A 458 22.07 -10.95 -3.94
CA TRP A 458 22.59 -12.23 -4.43
C TRP A 458 23.89 -12.59 -3.72
N SER A 459 24.07 -13.88 -3.50
CA SER A 459 25.28 -14.43 -2.89
C SER A 459 25.79 -15.63 -3.67
N ALA A 460 27.09 -15.91 -3.56
CA ALA A 460 27.69 -17.14 -4.06
C ALA A 460 27.89 -18.13 -2.91
N LEU A 461 27.55 -19.40 -3.12
CA LEU A 461 27.85 -20.46 -2.15
C LEU A 461 29.36 -20.72 -2.05
N ALA A 462 29.76 -21.46 -0.99
CA ALA A 462 31.12 -21.91 -0.80
C ALA A 462 31.66 -22.60 -2.07
N GLY A 463 32.85 -22.18 -2.51
CA GLY A 463 33.44 -22.63 -3.78
C GLY A 463 33.51 -21.55 -4.86
N ALA A 464 32.94 -20.36 -4.62
CA ALA A 464 33.06 -19.21 -5.51
C ALA A 464 33.18 -17.89 -4.73
N THR A 465 33.68 -16.85 -5.39
CA THR A 465 33.64 -15.47 -4.89
C THR A 465 32.77 -14.62 -5.79
N LEU A 466 32.03 -13.67 -5.19
CA LEU A 466 31.22 -12.68 -5.89
C LEU A 466 31.73 -11.30 -5.52
N THR A 467 32.03 -10.49 -6.54
CA THR A 467 32.42 -9.08 -6.38
C THR A 467 31.45 -8.21 -7.16
N SER A 468 30.91 -7.18 -6.53
CA SER A 468 29.98 -6.24 -7.17
C SER A 468 30.74 -5.15 -7.92
N GLY A 469 30.30 -4.85 -9.12
CA GLY A 469 30.69 -3.67 -9.88
C GLY A 469 29.46 -2.85 -10.27
N ALA A 470 29.69 -1.70 -10.89
CA ALA A 470 28.61 -0.80 -11.29
C ALA A 470 27.77 -1.42 -12.42
N GLY A 471 26.60 -2.00 -12.06
CA GLY A 471 25.68 -2.64 -12.99
C GLY A 471 26.06 -4.07 -13.40
N TYR A 472 26.84 -4.77 -12.56
CA TYR A 472 27.19 -6.18 -12.76
C TYR A 472 27.73 -6.83 -11.48
N ILE A 473 27.77 -8.15 -11.46
CA ILE A 473 28.62 -8.93 -10.56
C ILE A 473 29.67 -9.70 -11.37
N ASP A 474 30.88 -9.78 -10.83
CA ASP A 474 31.91 -10.70 -11.31
C ASP A 474 31.97 -11.90 -10.37
N VAL A 475 31.91 -13.10 -10.95
CA VAL A 475 31.95 -14.36 -10.19
C VAL A 475 33.18 -15.17 -10.57
N THR A 476 33.91 -15.65 -9.58
CA THR A 476 35.13 -16.44 -9.80
C THR A 476 34.96 -17.83 -9.19
N PRO A 477 34.89 -18.90 -10.01
CA PRO A 477 34.82 -20.27 -9.51
C PRO A 477 36.17 -20.71 -8.92
N ARG A 478 36.15 -21.41 -7.79
CA ARG A 478 37.35 -22.10 -7.25
C ARG A 478 37.49 -23.53 -7.78
N THR A 479 36.37 -24.15 -8.14
CA THR A 479 36.28 -25.57 -8.56
C THR A 479 35.61 -25.75 -9.93
N GLY A 480 35.50 -24.67 -10.71
CA GLY A 480 34.80 -24.66 -12.01
C GLY A 480 33.29 -24.56 -11.96
N GLU A 481 32.74 -24.49 -10.75
CA GLU A 481 31.32 -24.29 -10.52
C GLU A 481 31.09 -23.05 -9.66
N VAL A 482 30.05 -22.30 -10.01
CA VAL A 482 29.49 -21.23 -9.20
C VAL A 482 28.03 -21.55 -8.95
N VAL A 483 27.60 -21.46 -7.70
CA VAL A 483 26.18 -21.52 -7.34
C VAL A 483 25.78 -20.17 -6.77
N LEU A 484 24.94 -19.45 -7.49
CA LEU A 484 24.37 -18.17 -7.08
C LEU A 484 23.02 -18.39 -6.42
N VAL A 485 22.75 -17.68 -5.33
CA VAL A 485 21.50 -17.76 -4.57
C VAL A 485 20.89 -16.37 -4.50
N SER A 486 19.61 -16.27 -4.88
CA SER A 486 18.83 -15.04 -4.84
C SER A 486 18.62 -14.53 -3.41
N PRO A 487 18.25 -13.24 -3.23
CA PRO A 487 17.70 -12.78 -1.96
C PRO A 487 16.45 -13.59 -1.57
N ALA A 488 16.12 -13.56 -0.26
CA ALA A 488 14.95 -14.21 0.32
C ALA A 488 14.13 -13.21 1.14
N PRO A 489 12.81 -13.40 1.26
CA PRO A 489 11.97 -14.25 0.39
C PRO A 489 11.83 -13.68 -1.02
N LEU A 490 11.47 -14.49 -2.03
CA LEU A 490 11.03 -14.01 -3.35
C LEU A 490 9.51 -13.96 -3.50
N ALA A 491 8.79 -14.73 -2.68
CA ALA A 491 7.33 -14.84 -2.71
C ALA A 491 6.72 -15.24 -4.08
N LEU A 492 7.51 -15.89 -4.94
CA LEU A 492 7.08 -16.28 -6.28
C LEU A 492 6.05 -17.41 -6.23
N ALA A 493 4.85 -17.19 -6.74
CA ALA A 493 3.85 -18.24 -6.88
C ALA A 493 4.10 -19.10 -8.13
N ARG A 494 3.58 -20.33 -8.10
CA ARG A 494 3.69 -21.28 -9.20
C ARG A 494 3.19 -20.67 -10.52
N GLY A 495 4.06 -20.67 -11.52
CA GLY A 495 3.70 -20.23 -12.88
C GLY A 495 3.69 -18.72 -13.08
N GLU A 496 4.08 -17.92 -12.09
CA GLU A 496 4.30 -16.48 -12.29
C GLU A 496 5.45 -16.20 -13.25
N THR A 497 6.41 -17.12 -13.35
CA THR A 497 7.56 -17.03 -14.27
C THR A 497 7.79 -18.36 -14.95
N ASP A 498 8.23 -18.36 -16.21
CA ASP A 498 8.55 -19.60 -16.96
C ASP A 498 9.91 -19.51 -17.67
N LEU A 499 10.63 -18.41 -17.48
CA LEU A 499 11.88 -18.15 -18.16
C LEU A 499 12.85 -17.40 -17.25
N LEU A 500 14.08 -17.88 -17.18
CA LEU A 500 15.21 -17.18 -16.57
C LEU A 500 16.16 -16.69 -17.66
N ILE A 501 16.60 -15.43 -17.57
CA ILE A 501 17.60 -14.82 -18.46
C ILE A 501 18.88 -14.55 -17.67
N LEU A 502 20.03 -14.99 -18.21
CA LEU A 502 21.36 -14.70 -17.68
C LEU A 502 22.12 -13.76 -18.61
N GLY A 503 22.34 -12.53 -18.17
CA GLY A 503 23.03 -11.47 -18.91
C GLY A 503 24.55 -11.59 -18.90
N LEU A 504 25.09 -12.73 -19.36
CA LEU A 504 26.53 -13.03 -19.37
C LEU A 504 27.02 -13.48 -20.76
N GLY A 505 28.34 -13.52 -20.96
CA GLY A 505 28.95 -14.07 -22.17
C GLY A 505 28.82 -15.59 -22.22
N THR A 506 28.14 -16.13 -23.23
CA THR A 506 27.79 -17.57 -23.28
C THR A 506 28.95 -18.49 -23.64
N ALA A 507 30.02 -17.96 -24.23
CA ALA A 507 31.17 -18.75 -24.68
C ALA A 507 31.91 -19.47 -23.55
N THR A 508 31.87 -18.95 -22.33
CA THR A 508 32.58 -19.52 -21.17
C THR A 508 31.73 -20.48 -20.34
N VAL A 509 30.40 -20.48 -20.52
CA VAL A 509 29.49 -21.35 -19.76
C VAL A 509 29.39 -22.71 -20.43
N GLU A 510 29.59 -23.79 -19.66
CA GLU A 510 29.35 -25.17 -20.09
C GLU A 510 27.92 -25.59 -19.83
N THR A 511 27.46 -25.45 -18.57
CA THR A 511 26.15 -25.94 -18.16
C THR A 511 25.46 -24.99 -17.21
N VAL A 512 24.13 -24.97 -17.26
CA VAL A 512 23.28 -24.23 -16.33
C VAL A 512 22.24 -25.17 -15.72
N ALA A 513 21.95 -25.00 -14.43
CA ALA A 513 20.81 -25.60 -13.74
C ALA A 513 20.15 -24.55 -12.83
N VAL A 514 18.83 -24.70 -12.60
CA VAL A 514 18.05 -23.79 -11.76
C VAL A 514 17.19 -24.58 -10.80
N GLU A 515 17.21 -24.20 -9.52
CA GLU A 515 16.40 -24.79 -8.47
C GLU A 515 15.71 -23.70 -7.64
N ALA A 516 14.54 -23.99 -7.12
CA ALA A 516 13.79 -23.12 -6.23
C ALA A 516 13.72 -23.70 -4.81
N ARG A 517 13.76 -22.82 -3.81
CA ARG A 517 13.62 -23.20 -2.40
C ARG A 517 12.17 -23.07 -1.97
N THR A 518 11.62 -24.14 -1.42
CA THR A 518 10.30 -24.14 -0.79
C THR A 518 10.32 -23.38 0.54
N PRO A 519 9.15 -22.97 1.08
CA PRO A 519 9.05 -22.43 2.44
C PRO A 519 9.58 -23.37 3.52
N ALA A 520 9.46 -24.70 3.32
CA ALA A 520 10.03 -25.72 4.20
C ALA A 520 11.56 -25.88 4.06
N GLY A 521 12.20 -25.14 3.17
CA GLY A 521 13.64 -25.11 2.98
C GLY A 521 14.21 -26.11 1.98
N ALA A 522 13.39 -27.00 1.41
CA ALA A 522 13.81 -27.97 0.39
C ALA A 522 14.06 -27.30 -0.97
N TRP A 523 15.11 -27.73 -1.69
CA TRP A 523 15.42 -27.29 -3.05
C TRP A 523 14.78 -28.23 -4.07
N ILE A 524 14.06 -27.66 -5.03
CA ILE A 524 13.34 -28.38 -6.09
C ILE A 524 13.82 -27.88 -7.46
N PRO A 525 14.18 -28.77 -8.40
CA PRO A 525 14.58 -28.38 -9.76
C PRO A 525 13.46 -27.65 -10.51
N LEU A 526 13.81 -26.48 -11.06
CA LEU A 526 13.01 -25.76 -12.06
C LEU A 526 13.54 -26.00 -13.49
N ALA A 527 14.87 -26.10 -13.61
CA ALA A 527 15.54 -26.48 -14.85
C ALA A 527 16.65 -27.48 -14.52
N PRO A 528 16.62 -28.72 -15.06
CA PRO A 528 17.71 -29.66 -14.86
C PRO A 528 18.99 -29.13 -15.52
N ARG A 529 20.14 -29.70 -15.15
CA ARG A 529 21.43 -29.32 -15.75
C ARG A 529 21.40 -29.56 -17.25
N ARG A 530 21.65 -28.51 -18.03
CA ARG A 530 21.71 -28.54 -19.51
C ARG A 530 22.96 -27.87 -20.02
N ALA A 531 23.44 -28.30 -21.19
CA ALA A 531 24.54 -27.62 -21.85
C ALA A 531 24.10 -26.24 -22.35
N SER A 532 24.95 -25.23 -22.21
CA SER A 532 24.65 -23.87 -22.69
C SER A 532 24.40 -23.82 -24.20
N SER A 533 24.99 -24.74 -24.96
CA SER A 533 24.79 -24.90 -26.40
C SER A 533 23.39 -25.39 -26.79
N GLU A 534 22.63 -25.96 -25.86
CA GLU A 534 21.24 -26.41 -26.07
C GLU A 534 20.23 -25.31 -25.74
N LEU A 535 20.70 -24.18 -25.21
CA LEU A 535 19.87 -23.08 -24.75
C LEU A 535 19.90 -21.92 -25.75
N THR A 536 18.79 -21.21 -25.85
CA THR A 536 18.68 -20.07 -26.76
C THR A 536 19.51 -18.89 -26.24
N THR A 537 20.36 -18.32 -27.09
CA THR A 537 21.08 -17.07 -26.81
C THR A 537 20.39 -15.92 -27.52
N THR A 538 20.13 -14.84 -26.79
CA THR A 538 19.54 -13.60 -27.31
C THR A 538 20.45 -12.41 -27.02
N ALA A 539 20.08 -11.22 -27.48
CA ALA A 539 20.78 -9.99 -27.11
C ALA A 539 20.76 -9.71 -25.58
N ALA A 540 19.73 -10.20 -24.87
CA ALA A 540 19.65 -10.09 -23.42
C ALA A 540 20.58 -11.09 -22.71
N GLY A 541 20.85 -12.25 -23.33
CA GLY A 541 21.74 -13.27 -22.79
C GLY A 541 21.22 -14.68 -23.00
N LEU A 542 21.61 -15.58 -22.10
CA LEU A 542 21.23 -16.99 -22.16
C LEU A 542 19.82 -17.20 -21.60
N SER A 543 18.95 -17.84 -22.36
CA SER A 543 17.56 -18.13 -22.00
C SER A 543 17.43 -19.54 -21.43
N VAL A 544 16.92 -19.66 -20.21
CA VAL A 544 16.77 -20.92 -19.48
C VAL A 544 15.27 -21.14 -19.18
N PRO A 545 14.59 -22.00 -19.95
CA PRO A 545 13.19 -22.34 -19.68
C PRO A 545 13.04 -22.99 -18.30
N LEU A 546 12.02 -22.56 -17.56
CA LEU A 546 11.70 -23.05 -16.22
C LEU A 546 10.42 -23.88 -16.26
N ALA A 547 10.44 -25.05 -15.64
CA ALA A 547 9.26 -25.91 -15.48
C ALA A 547 8.91 -26.00 -14.00
N TRP A 548 7.72 -25.53 -13.62
CA TRP A 548 7.27 -25.52 -12.23
C TRP A 548 6.54 -26.81 -11.84
N PRO A 549 7.13 -27.65 -10.95
CA PRO A 549 6.49 -28.88 -10.51
C PRO A 549 5.21 -28.59 -9.72
N ALA A 550 4.25 -29.51 -9.77
CA ALA A 550 2.99 -29.36 -9.03
C ALA A 550 3.16 -29.26 -7.51
N ALA A 551 4.21 -29.87 -6.98
CA ALA A 551 4.55 -29.81 -5.56
C ALA A 551 5.12 -28.45 -5.11
N LEU A 552 5.53 -27.58 -6.04
CA LEU A 552 6.09 -26.26 -5.72
C LEU A 552 5.01 -25.18 -5.91
N ALA A 553 4.30 -24.87 -4.84
CA ALA A 553 3.26 -23.84 -4.84
C ALA A 553 3.85 -22.42 -4.78
N VAL A 554 4.91 -22.22 -3.97
CA VAL A 554 5.60 -20.95 -3.75
C VAL A 554 7.10 -21.20 -3.66
N ALA A 555 7.90 -20.31 -4.23
CA ALA A 555 9.35 -20.28 -4.10
C ALA A 555 9.82 -19.08 -3.26
N GLU A 556 10.62 -19.37 -2.22
CA GLU A 556 11.21 -18.37 -1.34
C GLU A 556 12.57 -17.87 -1.84
N GLN A 557 13.28 -18.67 -2.63
CA GLN A 557 14.54 -18.31 -3.28
C GLN A 557 14.69 -19.11 -4.58
N VAL A 558 15.54 -18.63 -5.47
CA VAL A 558 16.07 -19.39 -6.60
C VAL A 558 17.58 -19.50 -6.45
N ARG A 559 18.16 -20.65 -6.84
CA ARG A 559 19.59 -20.80 -7.03
C ARG A 559 19.91 -21.19 -8.47
N VAL A 560 20.99 -20.64 -8.99
CA VAL A 560 21.49 -20.87 -10.34
C VAL A 560 22.87 -21.48 -10.25
N SER A 561 23.03 -22.71 -10.74
CA SER A 561 24.31 -23.41 -10.81
C SER A 561 24.90 -23.27 -12.21
N LEU A 562 26.11 -22.72 -12.28
CA LEU A 562 26.85 -22.47 -13.51
C LEU A 562 28.17 -23.24 -13.47
N ARG A 563 28.48 -23.97 -14.55
CA ARG A 563 29.79 -24.58 -14.76
C ARG A 563 30.51 -23.86 -15.90
N PHE A 564 31.78 -23.55 -15.73
CA PHE A 564 32.57 -22.80 -16.70
C PHE A 564 33.69 -23.64 -17.34
N ARG A 565 34.02 -23.37 -18.61
CA ARG A 565 35.07 -24.05 -19.38
C ARG A 565 36.47 -23.69 -18.91
N ASP A 566 36.65 -22.43 -18.50
CA ASP A 566 37.94 -21.87 -18.08
C ASP A 566 37.80 -21.26 -16.68
N LEU A 567 38.78 -21.54 -15.83
CA LEU A 567 38.84 -21.14 -14.42
C LEU A 567 39.65 -19.87 -14.20
N ALA A 568 40.39 -19.39 -15.22
CA ALA A 568 41.43 -18.40 -15.01
C ALA A 568 40.90 -16.97 -14.80
N ASN A 569 39.68 -16.66 -15.25
CA ASN A 569 39.15 -15.30 -15.26
C ASN A 569 37.79 -15.17 -14.57
N PRO A 570 37.54 -14.06 -13.84
CA PRO A 570 36.20 -13.73 -13.35
C PRO A 570 35.19 -13.68 -14.50
N VAL A 571 34.00 -14.20 -14.27
CA VAL A 571 32.90 -14.15 -15.24
C VAL A 571 31.92 -13.06 -14.85
N ARG A 572 31.69 -12.14 -15.78
CA ARG A 572 30.75 -11.03 -15.58
C ARG A 572 29.32 -11.44 -15.87
N ILE A 573 28.42 -11.15 -14.92
CA ILE A 573 26.97 -11.26 -15.06
C ILE A 573 26.37 -9.87 -14.90
N ARG A 574 25.76 -9.35 -15.97
CA ARG A 574 25.18 -8.00 -16.00
C ARG A 574 23.77 -7.94 -15.43
N HIS A 575 23.02 -9.02 -15.57
CA HIS A 575 21.70 -9.13 -14.97
C HIS A 575 21.26 -10.59 -14.82
N ILE A 576 20.32 -10.81 -13.91
CA ILE A 576 19.50 -12.01 -13.84
C ILE A 576 18.05 -11.54 -13.91
N ALA A 577 17.24 -12.16 -14.78
CA ALA A 577 15.82 -11.86 -14.87
C ALA A 577 14.99 -13.14 -14.77
N LEU A 578 13.84 -13.06 -14.10
CA LEU A 578 12.76 -14.04 -14.19
C LEU A 578 11.61 -13.37 -14.91
N LEU A 579 11.18 -13.95 -16.04
CA LEU A 579 10.16 -13.36 -16.89
C LEU A 579 8.84 -14.15 -16.78
N PRO A 580 7.70 -13.45 -16.85
CA PRO A 580 6.38 -14.10 -16.84
C PRO A 580 6.10 -14.79 -18.18
N PRO A 581 5.17 -15.77 -18.19
CA PRO A 581 4.75 -16.44 -19.42
C PRO A 581 4.21 -15.46 -20.46
N ALA A 582 4.55 -15.69 -21.74
CA ALA A 582 4.16 -14.81 -22.85
C ALA A 582 2.65 -14.55 -22.95
N THR A 583 1.82 -15.53 -22.56
CA THR A 583 0.34 -15.42 -22.60
C THR A 583 -0.24 -14.42 -21.59
N VAL A 584 0.45 -14.16 -20.48
CA VAL A 584 0.01 -13.23 -19.42
C VAL A 584 0.07 -11.76 -19.88
N GLN A 585 0.76 -11.47 -20.98
CA GLN A 585 0.89 -10.11 -21.53
C GLN A 585 -0.34 -9.65 -22.33
N SER A 586 -1.22 -10.58 -22.74
CA SER A 586 -2.34 -10.31 -23.66
C SER A 586 -3.62 -9.75 -23.03
N SER A 587 -3.70 -9.67 -21.70
CA SER A 587 -4.90 -9.23 -20.97
C SER A 587 -4.85 -7.78 -20.46
N ARG A 588 -4.13 -6.89 -21.16
CA ARG A 588 -4.08 -5.46 -20.82
C ARG A 588 -5.11 -4.64 -21.55
#